data_AF-J5M770-F1
#
_entry.id   AF-J5M770-F1
#
_cell.length_a   1.000
_cell.length_b   1.000
_cell.length_c   1.000
_cell.angle_alpha   90.00
_cell.angle_beta   90.00
_cell.angle_gamma   90.00
#
_symmetry.space_group_name_H-M   'P 1'
#
loop_
_entity.id
_entity.type
_entity.pdbx_description
1 polymer ?
#
loop_
_entity_poly.entity_id
_entity_poly.type
_entity_poly.pdbx_seq_one_letter_code
_entity_poly.pdbx_strand_id
1 'polypeptide(L)' 'MTVQSISWEQDGIDSGWFFAKDVGSVRSSSSYRPGGWWFLPKWLPDTEENDVGPFKTKAAAMAQAEALTARQLAT' A
#
# COMPACT_ATOMS: atom_id res chain seq x y z
N MET A 1 14.78 -17.11 4.82
CA MET A 1 14.50 -15.66 4.95
C MET A 1 13.31 -15.53 5.87
N THR A 2 13.48 -14.91 7.03
CA THR A 2 12.40 -14.74 8.02
C THR A 2 11.32 -13.87 7.41
N VAL A 3 10.11 -14.43 7.26
CA VAL A 3 8.91 -13.64 6.97
C VAL A 3 8.64 -12.82 8.23
N GLN A 4 9.23 -11.63 8.32
CA GLN A 4 8.75 -10.64 9.27
C GLN A 4 7.32 -10.31 8.85
N SER A 5 6.36 -10.65 9.71
CA SER A 5 4.96 -10.36 9.44
C SER A 5 4.79 -8.84 9.32
N ILE A 6 4.43 -8.39 8.13
CA ILE A 6 4.22 -6.97 7.85
C ILE A 6 2.99 -6.53 8.64
N SER A 7 3.20 -5.58 9.55
CA SER A 7 2.12 -5.02 10.35
C SER A 7 1.54 -3.82 9.63
N TRP A 8 0.31 -3.97 9.15
CA TRP A 8 -0.50 -2.89 8.61
C TRP A 8 -1.29 -2.23 9.73
N GLU A 9 -1.15 -0.91 9.84
CA GLU A 9 -1.87 -0.06 10.76
C GLU A 9 -2.92 0.74 10.01
N GLN A 10 -4.01 1.10 10.67
CA GLN A 10 -5.05 1.97 10.14
C GLN A 10 -4.92 3.33 10.82
N ASP A 11 -4.98 4.42 10.05
CA ASP A 11 -4.71 5.79 10.53
C ASP A 11 -5.75 6.30 11.57
N GLY A 12 -6.83 5.56 11.79
CA GLY A 12 -7.86 5.86 12.81
C GLY A 12 -8.78 7.03 12.45
N ILE A 13 -8.39 7.89 11.49
CA ILE A 13 -9.19 8.99 10.95
C ILE A 13 -9.84 8.55 9.63
N ASP A 14 -9.03 8.12 8.67
CA ASP A 14 -9.53 7.58 7.40
C ASP A 14 -9.67 6.06 7.44
N SER A 15 -10.91 5.58 7.47
CA SER A 15 -11.21 4.14 7.45
C SER A 15 -10.71 3.43 6.17
N GLY A 16 -10.44 4.18 5.10
CA GLY A 16 -9.87 3.70 3.85
C GLY A 16 -8.35 3.66 3.81
N TRP A 17 -7.65 4.21 4.82
CA TRP A 17 -6.20 4.36 4.80
C TRP A 17 -5.52 3.37 5.76
N PHE A 18 -4.67 2.53 5.18
CA PHE A 18 -3.77 1.63 5.87
C PHE A 18 -2.32 1.96 5.53
N PHE A 19 -1.41 1.84 6.49
CA PHE A 19 0.02 2.03 6.26
C PHE A 19 0.84 0.95 6.96
N ALA A 20 1.99 0.65 6.39
CA ALA A 20 2.97 -0.24 7.00
C ALA A 20 4.32 0.45 6.91
N LYS A 21 5.00 0.59 8.06
CA LYS A 21 6.17 1.44 8.24
C LYS A 21 7.24 1.27 7.18
N ASP A 22 7.47 0.06 6.68
CA ASP A 22 8.55 -0.25 5.73
C ASP A 22 8.07 -0.60 4.32
N VAL A 23 6.76 -0.49 4.06
CA VAL A 23 6.14 -0.84 2.78
C VAL A 23 5.58 0.41 2.10
N GLY A 24 4.77 1.20 2.82
CA GLY A 24 4.07 2.35 2.27
C GLY A 24 2.62 2.42 2.75
N SER A 25 1.73 2.94 1.90
CA SER A 25 0.32 3.14 2.25
C SER A 25 -0.63 2.57 1.21
N VAL A 26 -1.75 2.01 1.66
CA VAL A 26 -2.86 1.51 0.85
C VAL A 26 -4.09 2.34 1.16
N ARG A 27 -4.71 2.92 0.13
CA ARG A 27 -5.89 3.79 0.25
C ARG A 27 -7.06 3.23 -0.54
N SER A 28 -8.26 3.29 0.02
CA SER A 28 -9.48 2.86 -0.66
C SER A 28 -10.04 3.97 -1.56
N SER A 29 -10.86 3.56 -2.52
CA SER A 29 -11.61 4.48 -3.39
C SER A 29 -12.70 5.26 -2.67
N SER A 30 -13.11 4.84 -1.47
CA SER A 30 -14.10 5.58 -0.69
C SER A 30 -13.55 6.89 -0.11
N SER A 31 -12.23 7.00 0.02
CA SER A 31 -11.57 8.18 0.59
C SER A 31 -10.51 8.81 -0.31
N TYR A 32 -10.20 8.21 -1.47
CA TYR A 32 -9.14 8.67 -2.36
C TYR A 32 -9.56 8.84 -3.83
N ARG A 33 -9.45 7.77 -4.63
CA ARG A 33 -9.72 7.80 -6.08
C ARG A 33 -10.61 6.64 -6.51
N PRO A 34 -11.53 6.85 -7.47
CA PRO A 34 -12.39 5.80 -7.97
C PRO A 34 -11.59 4.61 -8.54
N GLY A 35 -12.23 3.44 -8.60
CA GLY A 35 -11.69 2.27 -9.29
C GLY A 35 -11.21 1.13 -8.39
N GLY A 36 -11.10 1.33 -7.06
CA GLY A 36 -10.78 0.25 -6.12
C GLY A 36 -9.86 0.66 -4.99
N TRP A 37 -8.69 0.05 -4.90
CA TRP A 37 -7.67 0.28 -3.89
C TRP A 37 -6.37 0.70 -4.56
N TRP A 38 -5.64 1.63 -3.96
CA TRP A 38 -4.41 2.20 -4.49
C TRP A 38 -3.29 2.01 -3.47
N PHE A 39 -2.06 1.85 -3.94
CA PHE A 39 -0.89 1.68 -3.09
C PHE A 39 0.21 2.68 -3.47
N LEU A 40 0.75 3.39 -2.50
CA LEU A 40 1.96 4.21 -2.64
C LEU A 40 3.13 3.54 -1.90
N PRO A 41 4.21 3.15 -2.60
CA PRO A 41 5.44 2.67 -1.97
C PRO A 41 6.14 3.75 -1.16
N LYS A 42 6.67 3.38 0.01
CA LYS A 42 7.36 4.30 0.93
C LYS A 42 8.53 5.06 0.30
N TRP A 43 9.25 4.43 -0.64
CA TRP A 43 10.44 5.01 -1.25
C TRP A 43 10.15 5.93 -2.44
N LEU A 44 8.88 6.12 -2.81
CA LEU A 44 8.48 7.07 -3.84
C LEU A 44 7.90 8.34 -3.21
N PRO A 45 8.06 9.50 -3.88
CA PRO A 45 7.34 10.71 -3.50
C PRO A 45 5.83 10.49 -3.44
N ASP A 46 5.16 11.12 -2.48
CA ASP A 46 3.69 11.12 -2.32
C ASP A 46 3.06 12.02 -3.40
N THR A 47 3.06 11.51 -4.62
CA THR A 47 2.44 12.13 -5.78
C THR A 47 1.51 11.13 -6.45
N GLU A 48 0.45 11.66 -7.05
CA GLU A 48 -0.61 10.87 -7.66
C GLU A 48 -0.14 9.88 -8.73
N GLU A 49 0.96 10.21 -9.40
CA GLU A 49 1.60 9.45 -10.48
C GLU A 49 2.34 8.21 -9.97
N ASN A 50 2.71 8.18 -8.68
CA ASN A 50 3.43 7.07 -8.05
C ASN A 50 2.48 6.05 -7.41
N ASP A 51 1.17 6.33 -7.40
CA ASP A 51 0.17 5.40 -6.93
C ASP A 51 0.03 4.21 -7.90
N VAL A 52 0.14 3.01 -7.36
CA VAL A 52 -0.04 1.76 -8.09
C VAL A 52 -1.47 1.30 -7.90
N GLY A 53 -2.16 1.01 -9.01
CA GLY A 53 -3.54 0.53 -9.00
C GLY A 53 -4.34 0.95 -10.23
N PRO A 54 -5.68 0.88 -10.15
CA PRO A 54 -6.47 0.42 -9.01
C PRO A 54 -6.54 -1.11 -8.88
N PHE A 55 -6.62 -1.61 -7.65
CA PHE A 55 -6.88 -3.01 -7.32
C PHE A 55 -8.32 -3.23 -6.87
N LYS A 56 -8.93 -4.35 -7.24
CA LYS A 56 -10.33 -4.66 -6.85
C LYS A 56 -10.52 -4.83 -5.34
N THR A 57 -9.51 -5.31 -4.61
CA THR A 57 -9.60 -5.61 -3.18
C THR A 57 -8.41 -5.06 -2.40
N LYS A 58 -8.64 -4.75 -1.13
CA LYS A 58 -7.59 -4.33 -0.19
C LYS A 58 -6.44 -5.33 -0.13
N ALA A 59 -6.79 -6.62 -0.01
CA ALA A 59 -5.83 -7.70 0.08
C ALA A 59 -4.92 -7.78 -1.16
N ALA A 60 -5.46 -7.51 -2.36
CA ALA A 60 -4.65 -7.48 -3.58
C ALA A 60 -3.67 -6.30 -3.59
N ALA A 61 -4.12 -5.11 -3.17
CA ALA A 61 -3.25 -3.94 -3.05
C ALA A 61 -2.12 -4.18 -2.03
N MET A 62 -2.46 -4.72 -0.85
CA MET A 62 -1.48 -5.07 0.20
C MET A 62 -0.49 -6.13 -0.29
N ALA A 63 -0.96 -7.24 -0.89
CA ALA A 63 -0.07 -8.27 -1.40
C ALA A 63 0.90 -7.75 -2.47
N GLN A 64 0.42 -6.87 -3.38
CA GLN A 64 1.29 -6.24 -4.37
C GLN A 64 2.32 -5.30 -3.72
N ALA A 65 1.90 -4.54 -2.70
CA ALA A 65 2.78 -3.64 -1.95
C ALA A 65 3.94 -4.40 -1.27
N GLU A 66 3.61 -5.50 -0.60
CA GLU A 66 4.58 -6.37 0.06
C GLU A 66 5.53 -7.01 -0.95
N ALA A 67 5.01 -7.52 -2.08
CA ALA A 67 5.81 -8.11 -3.14
C ALA A 67 6.77 -7.09 -3.79
N LEU A 68 6.31 -5.86 -4.03
CA LEU A 68 7.15 -4.79 -4.60
C LEU A 68 8.27 -4.41 -3.64
N THR A 69 7.95 -4.32 -2.35
CA THR A 69 8.93 -4.01 -1.29
C THR A 69 9.97 -5.12 -1.15
N ALA A 70 9.54 -6.38 -1.14
CA ALA A 70 10.45 -7.52 -1.09
C ALA A 70 11.42 -7.55 -2.28
N ARG A 71 10.95 -7.17 -3.48
CA ARG A 71 11.82 -7.04 -4.66
C ARG A 71 12.82 -5.89 -4.51
N GLN A 72 12.38 -4.75 -4.01
CA GLN A 72 13.24 -3.60 -3.77
C GLN A 72 14.35 -3.91 -2.77
N LEU A 73 14.04 -4.64 -1.69
CA LEU A 73 15.02 -5.04 -0.67
C LEU A 73 16.00 -6.14 -1.12
N ALA A 74 15.66 -6.88 -2.17
CA ALA A 74 16.51 -7.92 -2.74
C ALA A 74 17.50 -7.38 -3.81
N THR A 75 17.43 -6.08 -4.10
CA THR A 75 18.26 -5.38 -5.10
C THR A 75 19.35 -4.56 -4.40
#